data_AF-A0A8T5U8X3-F1
#
_entry.id   AF-A0A8T5U8X3-F1
#
_cell.length_a   1.000
_cell.length_b   1.000
_cell.length_c   1.000
_cell.angle_alpha   90.00
_cell.angle_beta   90.00
_cell.angle_gamma   90.00
#
_symmetry.space_group_name_H-M   'P 1'
#
loop_
_entity.id
_entity.type
_entity.pdbx_description
1 polymer ?
#
loop_
_entity_poly.entity_id
_entity_poly.type
_entity_poly.pdbx_seq_one_letter_code
_entity_poly.pdbx_strand_id
1 'polypeptide(L)'
;MSTILKKERLLHLSQSFHGYNILKMYGILNELNLKRENRYILCNFIDQNSSKFETEGDIYEKNNDYSLNHLFIFAVNKAKKHDLIQTLDEEYANSIRAITQKRDIKSF
;
A
#
# COMPACT_ATOMS: atom_id res chain seq x y z
N MET A 1 4.71 8.71 19.83
CA MET A 1 5.77 8.64 18.80
C MET A 1 5.70 9.89 17.94
N SER A 2 6.77 10.69 17.89
CA SER A 2 6.77 12.00 17.21
C SER A 2 6.70 11.85 15.69
N THR A 3 6.16 12.86 15.01
CA THR A 3 6.04 12.92 13.54
C THR A 3 7.40 12.84 12.82
N ILE A 4 8.49 13.19 13.50
CA ILE A 4 9.86 13.17 12.98
C ILE A 4 10.38 11.72 12.91
N LEU A 5 10.21 10.94 13.99
CA LEU A 5 10.58 9.52 14.04
C LEU A 5 9.84 8.68 12.99
N LYS A 6 8.58 9.04 12.70
CA LYS A 6 7.81 8.40 11.62
C LYS A 6 8.42 8.66 10.24
N LYS A 7 8.95 9.86 10.02
CA LYS A 7 9.55 10.30 8.74
C LYS A 7 10.87 9.57 8.47
N GLU A 8 11.76 9.51 9.47
CA GLU A 8 13.05 8.84 9.34
C GLU A 8 12.90 7.35 9.03
N ARG A 9 11.93 6.68 9.68
CA ARG A 9 11.62 5.28 9.37
C ARG A 9 11.17 5.11 7.93
N LEU A 10 10.22 5.91 7.43
CA LEU A 10 9.75 5.81 6.04
C LEU A 10 10.84 6.11 5.01
N LEU A 11 11.71 7.09 5.29
CA LEU A 11 12.81 7.46 4.39
C LEU A 11 13.82 6.30 4.28
N HIS A 12 14.25 5.76 5.42
CA HIS A 12 15.14 4.60 5.47
C HIS A 12 14.53 3.39 4.75
N LEU A 13 13.22 3.19 4.88
CA LEU A 13 12.48 2.15 4.19
C LEU A 13 12.47 2.35 2.68
N SER A 14 12.14 3.54 2.19
CA SER A 14 12.14 3.85 0.75
C SER A 14 13.50 3.65 0.07
N GLN A 15 14.59 3.74 0.84
CA GLN A 15 15.96 3.52 0.37
C GLN A 15 16.42 2.06 0.45
N SER A 16 15.79 1.25 1.32
CA SER A 16 16.22 -0.12 1.64
C SER A 16 15.47 -1.23 0.90
N PHE A 17 14.37 -0.93 0.20
CA PHE A 17 13.62 -1.96 -0.54
C PHE A 17 14.33 -2.29 -1.86
N HIS A 18 15.09 -3.39 -1.85
CA HIS A 18 15.69 -4.01 -3.05
C HIS A 18 15.15 -5.43 -3.29
N GLY A 19 13.94 -5.74 -2.81
CA GLY A 19 13.30 -7.04 -3.03
C GLY A 19 11.91 -7.15 -2.40
N TYR A 20 11.12 -8.07 -2.95
CA TYR A 20 9.74 -8.38 -2.57
C TYR A 20 9.55 -8.45 -1.05
N ASN A 21 8.90 -7.46 -0.44
CA ASN A 21 8.52 -7.53 0.97
C ASN A 21 7.29 -6.68 1.32
N ILE A 22 6.23 -6.87 0.53
CA ILE A 22 4.89 -6.29 0.69
C ILE A 22 4.40 -6.37 2.14
N LEU A 23 4.62 -7.50 2.84
CA LEU A 23 4.20 -7.67 4.24
C LEU A 23 4.92 -6.69 5.18
N LYS A 24 6.22 -6.49 4.97
CA LYS A 24 7.02 -5.52 5.74
C LYS A 24 6.52 -4.09 5.47
N MET A 25 6.27 -3.72 4.22
CA MET A 25 5.71 -2.42 3.86
C MET A 25 4.34 -2.17 4.51
N TYR A 26 3.44 -3.15 4.39
CA TYR A 26 2.12 -3.14 5.03
C TYR A 26 2.21 -2.98 6.55
N GLY A 27 3.07 -3.77 7.20
CA GLY A 27 3.27 -3.74 8.65
C GLY A 27 3.79 -2.39 9.15
N ILE A 28 4.77 -1.81 8.46
CA ILE A 28 5.32 -0.50 8.78
C ILE A 28 4.28 0.61 8.65
N LEU A 29 3.49 0.62 7.57
CA LEU A 29 2.42 1.60 7.42
C LEU A 29 1.40 1.48 8.57
N ASN A 30 1.10 0.27 9.04
CA ASN A 30 0.27 0.07 10.23
C ASN A 30 0.92 0.60 11.51
N GLU A 31 2.20 0.31 11.76
CA GLU A 31 2.96 0.81 12.92
C GLU A 31 3.01 2.34 12.97
N LEU A 32 3.08 2.98 11.80
CA LEU A 32 3.10 4.43 11.66
C LEU A 32 1.70 5.07 11.74
N ASN A 33 0.65 4.27 11.94
CA ASN A 33 -0.75 4.66 11.92
C ASN A 33 -1.22 5.23 10.57
N LEU A 34 -0.63 4.76 9.47
CA LEU A 34 -0.96 5.09 8.09
C LEU A 34 -1.90 4.03 7.48
N LYS A 35 -2.93 3.66 8.25
CA LYS A 35 -3.90 2.61 7.87
C LYS A 35 -4.74 3.02 6.65
N ARG A 36 -4.99 4.33 6.47
CA ARG A 36 -5.74 4.85 5.33
C ARG A 36 -4.92 4.72 4.05
N GLU A 37 -3.63 5.03 4.12
CA GLU A 37 -2.68 4.89 3.01
C GLU A 37 -2.55 3.41 2.62
N ASN A 38 -2.41 2.52 3.59
CA ASN A 38 -2.47 1.06 3.35
C ASN A 38 -3.75 0.67 2.59
N ARG A 39 -4.90 1.17 3.04
CA ARG A 39 -6.20 0.89 2.38
C ARG A 39 -6.21 1.41 0.94
N TYR A 40 -5.75 2.63 0.70
CA TYR A 40 -5.71 3.22 -0.63
C TYR A 40 -4.82 2.45 -1.59
N ILE A 41 -3.62 2.06 -1.15
CA ILE A 41 -2.69 1.24 -1.94
C ILE A 41 -3.38 -0.06 -2.37
N LEU A 42 -4.01 -0.76 -1.42
CA LEU A 42 -4.70 -2.02 -1.69
C LEU A 42 -5.90 -1.85 -2.62
N CYS A 43 -6.75 -0.84 -2.39
CA CYS A 43 -7.92 -0.60 -3.24
C CYS A 43 -7.51 -0.21 -4.65
N ASN A 44 -6.48 0.63 -4.81
CA ASN A 44 -5.97 1.04 -6.12
C ASN A 44 -5.43 -0.17 -6.90
N PHE A 45 -4.63 -1.02 -6.26
CA PHE A 45 -4.14 -2.24 -6.88
C PHE A 45 -5.28 -3.19 -7.30
N ILE A 46 -6.30 -3.36 -6.45
CA ILE A 46 -7.46 -4.20 -6.74
C ILE A 46 -8.25 -3.63 -7.91
N ASP A 47 -8.53 -2.33 -7.92
CA ASP A 47 -9.30 -1.65 -8.95
C ASP A 47 -8.63 -1.74 -10.32
N GLN A 48 -7.33 -1.42 -10.38
CA GLN A 48 -6.52 -1.51 -11.61
C GLN A 48 -6.48 -2.92 -12.22
N ASN A 49 -6.70 -3.95 -11.40
CA ASN A 49 -6.67 -5.35 -11.81
C ASN A 49 -8.04 -6.04 -11.69
N SER A 50 -9.11 -5.27 -11.50
CA SER A 50 -10.47 -5.76 -11.26
C SER A 50 -10.96 -6.73 -12.34
N SER A 51 -10.63 -6.45 -13.60
CA SER A 51 -10.93 -7.31 -14.76
C SER A 51 -10.34 -8.71 -14.66
N LYS A 52 -9.16 -8.86 -14.04
CA LYS A 52 -8.52 -10.15 -13.77
C LYS A 52 -9.02 -10.77 -12.47
N PHE A 53 -9.42 -9.94 -11.51
CA PHE A 53 -9.77 -10.38 -10.17
C PHE A 53 -11.22 -10.82 -10.02
N GLU A 54 -12.05 -10.63 -11.06
CA GLU A 54 -13.47 -11.01 -11.06
C GLU A 54 -14.19 -10.39 -9.86
N THR A 55 -13.85 -9.14 -9.52
CA THR A 55 -14.49 -8.41 -8.43
C THR A 55 -15.85 -7.88 -8.88
N GLU A 56 -16.91 -8.29 -8.21
CA GLU A 56 -18.25 -7.75 -8.46
C GLU A 56 -18.41 -6.37 -7.80
N GLY A 57 -18.45 -5.32 -8.61
CA GLY A 57 -18.71 -3.93 -8.19
C GLY A 57 -17.46 -3.10 -7.85
N ASP A 58 -17.67 -1.82 -7.57
CA ASP A 58 -16.60 -0.87 -7.28
C ASP A 58 -15.99 -1.13 -5.88
N ILE A 59 -14.68 -1.42 -5.85
CA ILE A 59 -13.96 -1.68 -4.60
C ILE A 59 -13.94 -0.44 -3.69
N TYR A 60 -14.00 0.77 -4.23
CA TYR A 60 -14.02 2.00 -3.46
C TYR A 60 -15.37 2.24 -2.77
N GLU A 61 -16.48 1.76 -3.32
CA GLU A 61 -17.77 1.82 -2.65
C GLU A 61 -17.83 0.81 -1.49
N LYS A 62 -17.29 -0.39 -1.70
CA LYS A 62 -17.34 -1.49 -0.73
C LYS A 62 -16.16 -1.54 0.23
N ASN A 63 -15.17 -0.64 0.09
CA ASN A 63 -13.91 -0.77 0.81
C ASN A 63 -14.12 -0.83 2.34
N ASN A 64 -15.04 -0.02 2.86
CA ASN A 64 -15.27 0.10 4.31
C ASN A 64 -15.92 -1.14 4.92
N ASP A 65 -16.53 -1.99 4.09
CA ASP A 65 -17.16 -3.25 4.52
C ASP A 65 -16.10 -4.32 4.81
N TYR A 66 -14.87 -4.14 4.31
CA TYR A 66 -13.75 -5.04 4.53
C TYR A 66 -12.76 -4.49 5.54
N SER A 67 -12.30 -5.38 6.43
CA SER A 67 -11.15 -5.10 7.28
C SER A 67 -9.90 -4.89 6.41
N LEU A 68 -8.96 -4.08 6.90
CA LEU A 68 -7.72 -3.82 6.17
C LEU A 68 -6.91 -5.12 5.93
N ASN A 69 -6.93 -6.05 6.89
CA ASN A 69 -6.30 -7.36 6.74
C ASN A 69 -7.01 -8.21 5.66
N HIS A 70 -8.33 -8.14 5.55
CA HIS A 70 -9.07 -8.84 4.49
C HIS A 70 -8.66 -8.32 3.11
N LEU A 71 -8.58 -7.00 2.93
CA LEU A 71 -8.08 -6.41 1.68
C LEU A 71 -6.65 -6.84 1.36
N PHE A 72 -5.77 -6.88 2.37
CA PHE A 72 -4.39 -7.31 2.19
C PHE A 72 -4.29 -8.76 1.74
N ILE A 73 -4.99 -9.68 2.42
CA ILE A 73 -5.00 -11.11 2.07
C ILE A 73 -5.60 -11.31 0.68
N PHE A 74 -6.70 -10.62 0.36
CA PHE A 74 -7.32 -10.68 -0.96
C PHE A 74 -6.35 -10.24 -2.06
N ALA A 75 -5.73 -9.07 -1.92
CA ALA A 75 -4.80 -8.53 -2.89
C ALA A 75 -3.59 -9.45 -3.10
N VAL A 76 -2.99 -9.97 -2.03
CA VAL A 76 -1.84 -10.89 -2.14
C VAL A 76 -2.22 -12.21 -2.80
N ASN A 77 -3.38 -12.78 -2.47
CA ASN A 77 -3.83 -14.03 -3.06
C ASN A 77 -4.13 -13.88 -4.56
N LYS A 78 -4.81 -12.80 -4.94
CA LYS A 78 -5.08 -12.49 -6.35
C LYS A 78 -3.78 -12.16 -7.10
N ALA A 79 -2.88 -11.40 -6.50
CA ALA A 79 -1.57 -11.11 -7.08
C ALA A 79 -0.78 -12.39 -7.34
N LYS A 80 -0.74 -13.36 -6.41
CA LYS A 80 -0.11 -14.67 -6.64
C LYS A 80 -0.77 -15.45 -7.77
N LYS A 81 -2.11 -15.48 -7.80
CA LYS A 81 -2.87 -16.24 -8.81
C LYS A 81 -2.62 -15.73 -10.24
N HIS A 82 -2.37 -14.43 -10.40
CA HIS A 82 -2.24 -13.78 -11.70
C HIS A 82 -0.81 -13.29 -12.02
N ASP A 83 0.19 -13.72 -11.25
CA ASP A 83 1.60 -13.33 -11.41
C ASP A 83 1.85 -11.80 -11.32
N LEU A 84 1.15 -11.13 -10.39
CA LEU A 84 1.20 -9.68 -10.17
C LEU A 84 1.84 -9.31 -8.83
N ILE A 85 2.59 -10.21 -8.20
CA ILE A 85 3.23 -9.94 -6.90
C ILE A 85 4.25 -8.81 -7.02
N GLN A 86 4.98 -8.73 -8.13
CA GLN A 86 5.89 -7.62 -8.39
C GLN A 86 5.15 -6.29 -8.51
N THR A 87 4.04 -6.28 -9.25
CA THR A 87 3.20 -5.09 -9.39
C THR A 87 2.68 -4.59 -8.05
N LEU A 88 2.22 -5.50 -7.17
CA LEU A 88 1.77 -5.12 -5.83
C LEU A 88 2.92 -4.57 -4.96
N ASP A 89 4.11 -5.16 -5.06
CA ASP A 89 5.31 -4.66 -4.36
C ASP A 89 5.72 -3.26 -4.83
N GLU A 90 5.73 -3.04 -6.14
CA GLU A 90 6.01 -1.74 -6.76
C GLU A 90 4.97 -0.70 -6.36
N GLU A 91 3.69 -1.06 -6.29
CA GLU A 91 2.61 -0.15 -5.87
C GLU A 91 2.83 0.35 -4.42
N TYR A 92 3.22 -0.56 -3.52
CA TYR A 92 3.59 -0.19 -2.16
C TYR A 92 4.86 0.68 -2.12
N ALA A 93 5.91 0.30 -2.85
CA ALA A 93 7.17 1.02 -2.86
C ALA A 93 7.00 2.45 -3.41
N ASN A 94 6.28 2.59 -4.53
CA ASN A 94 5.98 3.87 -5.16
C ASN A 94 5.13 4.75 -4.25
N SER A 95 4.10 4.18 -3.61
CA SER A 95 3.25 4.91 -2.68
C SER A 95 4.02 5.38 -1.45
N ILE A 96 4.87 4.54 -0.87
CA ILE A 96 5.74 4.92 0.25
C ILE A 96 6.69 6.05 -0.17
N ARG A 97 7.31 5.95 -1.36
CA ARG A 97 8.18 7.01 -1.90
C ARG A 97 7.41 8.32 -2.13
N ALA A 98 6.19 8.26 -2.65
CA ALA A 98 5.35 9.44 -2.84
C ALA A 98 4.96 10.07 -1.50
N ILE A 99 4.64 9.26 -0.48
CA ILE A 99 4.35 9.73 0.88
C ILE A 99 5.56 10.43 1.50
N THR A 100 6.77 9.90 1.28
CA THR A 100 8.01 10.53 1.80
C THR A 100 8.35 11.83 1.06
N GLN A 101 8.08 11.91 -0.25
CA GLN A 101 8.40 13.07 -1.10
C GLN A 101 7.36 14.21 -1.05
N LYS A 102 6.07 13.93 -0.81
CA LYS A 102 4.99 14.96 -0.78
C LYS A 102 5.16 16.08 0.27
N ARG A 103 6.25 16.11 1.06
CA ARG A 103 6.52 17.14 2.06
C ARG A 103 7.38 18.32 1.58
N ASP A 104 7.94 18.29 0.38
CA ASP A 104 8.69 19.44 -0.15
C ASP A 104 7.78 20.53 -0.76
N ILE A 105 6.46 20.32 -0.79
CA ILE A 105 5.49 21.30 -1.32
C ILE A 105 4.69 21.96 -0.17
N LYS A 106 5.40 22.45 0.85
CA LYS A 106 4.86 23.45 1.78
C LYS A 106 5.90 24.54 2.05
N SER A 107 6.09 25.39 1.06
CA SER A 107 6.53 26.77 1.23
C SER A 107 5.81 27.65 0.18
N PHE A 108 4.57 28.03 0.47
CA PHE A 108 3.90 29.17 -0.13
C PHE A 108 3.01 29.81 0.93
#